data_AF-A0AA38N3V1-F1
#
_entry.id   AF-A0AA38N3V1-F1
#
_cell.length_a   1.000
_cell.length_b   1.000
_cell.length_c   1.000
_cell.angle_alpha   90.00
_cell.angle_beta   90.00
_cell.angle_gamma   90.00
#
_symmetry.space_group_name_H-M   'P 1'
#
loop_
_entity.id
_entity.type
_entity.pdbx_description
1 polymer ?
#
loop_
_entity_poly.entity_id
_entity_poly.type
_entity_poly.pdbx_seq_one_letter_code
_entity_poly.pdbx_strand_id
1 'polypeptide(L)'
;MGKDGKQVSIEELMKELTSYDGVGPKTASCVLMFCLGRDSFAVDTHIFRLSKLLGWVPSSADRILTQAHLDRMLPAKLKYGLHVLMIQHGRTCKGCKKSGSSTPCILKDFVKETMSSGPALNKSEYRYQFSKTPI
;
A
#
# COMPACT_ATOMS: atom_id res chain seq x y z
N MET A 1 -21.15 17.09 -10.74
CA MET A 1 -20.54 18.32 -11.30
C MET A 1 -20.71 19.42 -10.27
N GLY A 2 -19.63 19.86 -9.62
CA GLY A 2 -19.63 20.94 -8.61
C GLY A 2 -19.61 22.32 -9.28
N LYS A 3 -20.14 23.33 -8.58
CA LYS A 3 -20.64 24.59 -9.13
C LYS A 3 -19.65 25.54 -9.82
N ASP A 4 -18.34 25.27 -9.86
CA ASP A 4 -17.37 26.26 -10.37
C ASP A 4 -16.31 25.71 -11.34
N GLY A 5 -16.46 24.49 -11.87
CA GLY A 5 -15.51 23.90 -12.82
C GLY A 5 -14.08 23.65 -12.29
N LYS A 6 -13.77 24.07 -11.06
CA LYS A 6 -12.49 23.86 -10.38
C LYS A 6 -12.41 22.43 -9.86
N GLN A 7 -11.37 21.70 -10.23
CA GLN A 7 -11.09 20.38 -9.66
C GLN A 7 -10.62 20.52 -8.22
N VAL A 8 -11.37 19.92 -7.29
CA VAL A 8 -11.00 19.83 -5.87
C VAL A 8 -9.78 18.91 -5.73
N SER A 9 -8.82 19.32 -4.88
CA SER A 9 -7.58 18.57 -4.65
C SER A 9 -7.84 17.25 -3.90
N ILE A 10 -6.89 16.31 -3.98
CA ILE A 10 -6.99 15.03 -3.23
C ILE A 10 -6.98 15.28 -1.72
N GLU A 11 -6.21 16.26 -1.24
CA GLU A 11 -6.12 16.61 0.18
C GLU A 11 -7.44 17.16 0.72
N GLU A 12 -8.07 18.08 -0.02
CA GLU A 12 -9.39 18.61 0.33
C GLU A 12 -10.46 17.51 0.35
N LEU A 13 -10.47 16.65 -0.67
CA LEU A 13 -11.41 15.52 -0.72
C LEU A 13 -11.15 14.51 0.39
N MET A 14 -9.89 14.23 0.74
CA MET A 14 -9.55 13.35 1.86
C MET A 14 -10.10 13.94 3.16
N LYS A 15 -9.83 15.22 3.42
CA LYS A 15 -10.32 15.93 4.62
C LYS A 15 -11.84 15.87 4.70
N GLU A 16 -12.53 16.18 3.60
CA GLU A 16 -13.99 16.14 3.51
C GLU A 16 -14.52 14.73 3.80
N LEU A 17 -14.00 13.71 3.11
CA LEU A 17 -14.47 12.33 3.28
C LEU A 17 -14.23 11.83 4.71
N THR A 18 -13.08 12.16 5.32
CA THR A 18 -12.79 11.76 6.71
C THR A 18 -13.56 12.55 7.77
N SER A 19 -14.29 13.61 7.39
CA SER A 19 -15.14 14.34 8.32
C SER A 19 -16.45 13.59 8.65
N TYR A 20 -16.85 12.63 7.81
CA TYR A 20 -18.02 11.80 8.06
C TYR A 20 -17.73 10.73 9.11
N ASP A 21 -18.66 10.53 10.04
CA ASP A 21 -18.54 9.51 11.08
C ASP A 21 -18.37 8.10 10.48
N GLY A 22 -17.44 7.33 11.04
CA GLY A 22 -17.07 6.02 10.54
C GLY A 22 -16.19 6.00 9.27
N VAL A 23 -15.85 7.14 8.67
CA VAL A 23 -14.99 7.19 7.47
C VAL A 23 -13.53 7.47 7.85
N GLY A 24 -12.75 6.41 8.00
CA GLY A 24 -11.30 6.52 8.18
C GLY A 24 -10.51 6.71 6.88
N PRO A 25 -9.19 7.00 6.97
CA PRO A 25 -8.32 7.24 5.81
C PRO A 25 -8.34 6.14 4.75
N LYS A 26 -8.48 4.87 5.16
CA LYS A 26 -8.60 3.74 4.23
C LYS A 26 -9.89 3.83 3.40
N THR A 27 -11.02 4.10 4.06
CA THR A 27 -12.32 4.19 3.40
C THR A 27 -12.37 5.38 2.46
N ALA A 28 -11.87 6.54 2.90
CA ALA A 28 -11.73 7.72 2.05
C ALA A 28 -10.85 7.43 0.82
N SER A 29 -9.70 6.76 1.00
CA SER A 29 -8.83 6.37 -0.12
C SER A 29 -9.50 5.41 -1.11
N CYS A 30 -10.36 4.49 -0.62
CA CYS A 30 -11.16 3.64 -1.51
C CYS A 30 -12.11 4.47 -2.37
N VAL A 31 -12.81 5.44 -1.78
CA VAL A 31 -13.74 6.32 -2.52
C VAL A 31 -12.99 7.17 -3.54
N LEU A 32 -11.86 7.77 -3.13
CA LEU A 32 -10.99 8.56 -4.01
C LEU A 32 -10.55 7.75 -5.23
N MET A 33 -10.04 6.54 -5.01
CA MET A 33 -9.49 5.72 -6.08
C MET A 33 -10.56 5.09 -6.97
N PHE A 34 -11.59 4.46 -6.39
CA PHE A 34 -12.56 3.67 -7.16
C PHE A 34 -13.72 4.49 -7.71
N CYS A 35 -14.19 5.50 -6.97
CA CYS A 35 -15.38 6.27 -7.34
C CYS A 35 -15.01 7.58 -8.04
N LEU A 36 -13.90 8.21 -7.62
CA LEU A 36 -13.50 9.54 -8.11
C LEU A 36 -12.30 9.51 -9.07
N GLY A 37 -11.73 8.32 -9.33
CA GLY A 37 -10.60 8.16 -10.25
C GLY A 37 -9.36 8.96 -9.86
N ARG A 38 -9.16 9.17 -8.55
CA ARG A 38 -8.00 9.90 -8.01
C ARG A 38 -6.86 8.95 -7.70
N ASP A 39 -5.64 9.45 -7.83
CA ASP A 39 -4.42 8.72 -7.52
C ASP A 39 -4.19 8.59 -6.01
N SER A 40 -5.05 7.82 -5.35
CA SER A 40 -4.94 7.45 -3.93
C SER A 40 -4.77 5.94 -3.79
N PHE A 41 -4.04 5.49 -2.78
CA PHE A 41 -3.74 4.08 -2.56
C PHE A 41 -4.26 3.61 -1.20
N ALA A 42 -5.42 2.96 -1.21
CA ALA A 42 -6.01 2.41 0.01
C ALA A 42 -5.25 1.15 0.48
N VAL A 43 -4.88 1.11 1.77
CA VAL A 43 -4.21 -0.06 2.37
C VAL A 43 -5.18 -0.85 3.23
N ASP A 44 -5.55 -2.04 2.77
CA ASP A 44 -6.38 -2.98 3.52
C ASP A 44 -5.54 -3.98 4.34
N THR A 45 -6.16 -5.05 4.87
CA THR A 45 -5.44 -6.08 5.62
C THR A 45 -4.51 -6.93 4.76
N HIS A 46 -4.85 -7.19 3.50
CA HIS A 46 -4.05 -7.99 2.57
C HIS A 46 -2.84 -7.21 2.08
N ILE A 47 -3.06 -5.98 1.63
CA ILE A 47 -2.01 -5.06 1.20
C ILE A 47 -1.06 -4.81 2.35
N PHE A 48 -1.55 -4.47 3.55
CA PHE A 48 -0.68 -4.25 4.71
C PHE A 48 0.24 -5.45 4.98
N ARG A 49 -0.31 -6.67 4.97
CA ARG A 49 0.48 -7.89 5.17
C ARG A 49 1.48 -8.14 4.05
N LEU A 50 1.10 -7.91 2.81
CA LEU A 50 1.98 -8.10 1.65
C LEU A 50 3.08 -7.04 1.62
N SER A 51 2.80 -5.78 1.94
CA SER A 51 3.82 -4.73 2.04
C SER A 51 4.85 -5.05 3.12
N LYS A 52 4.44 -5.66 4.24
CA LYS A 52 5.36 -6.17 5.27
C LYS A 52 6.18 -7.35 4.77
N LEU A 53 5.55 -8.30 4.08
CA LEU A 53 6.20 -9.48 3.52
C LEU A 53 7.29 -9.09 2.51
N LEU A 54 6.98 -8.13 1.64
CA LEU A 54 7.88 -7.63 0.59
C LEU A 54 8.96 -6.68 1.13
N GLY A 55 8.92 -6.35 2.43
CA GLY A 55 9.87 -5.40 3.03
C GLY A 55 9.64 -3.94 2.62
N TRP A 56 8.52 -3.62 1.97
CA TRP A 56 8.21 -2.26 1.51
C TRP A 56 7.97 -1.28 2.65
N VAL A 57 7.73 -1.75 3.87
CA VAL A 57 7.63 -0.93 5.07
C VAL A 57 8.32 -1.63 6.25
N PRO A 58 8.88 -0.89 7.22
CA PRO A 58 9.48 -1.46 8.44
C PRO A 58 8.49 -2.35 9.18
N SER A 59 8.96 -3.38 9.88
CA SER A 59 8.11 -4.28 10.68
C SER A 59 7.28 -3.55 11.74
N SER A 60 7.77 -2.42 12.27
CA SER A 60 7.08 -1.56 13.24
C SER A 60 6.02 -0.64 12.66
N ALA A 61 5.97 -0.42 11.34
CA ALA A 61 5.01 0.52 10.73
C ALA A 61 3.54 0.10 10.99
N ASP A 62 2.69 1.02 11.38
CA ASP A 62 1.25 0.77 11.47
C ASP A 62 0.56 0.92 10.10
N ARG A 63 -0.76 0.76 10.08
CA ARG A 63 -1.56 0.86 8.84
C ARG A 63 -1.60 2.27 8.26
N ILE A 64 -1.62 3.29 9.12
CA ILE A 64 -1.72 4.70 8.70
C ILE A 64 -0.40 5.10 8.03
N LEU A 65 0.73 4.81 8.68
CA LEU A 65 2.06 5.04 8.14
C LEU A 65 2.29 4.25 6.85
N THR A 66 1.83 2.99 6.80
CA THR A 66 1.93 2.18 5.58
C THR A 66 1.12 2.79 4.44
N GLN A 67 -0.09 3.29 4.71
CA GLN A 67 -0.90 3.95 3.70
C GLN A 67 -0.24 5.23 3.19
N ALA A 68 0.15 6.13 4.09
CA ALA A 68 0.81 7.38 3.73
C ALA A 68 2.09 7.13 2.91
N HIS A 69 2.90 6.15 3.33
CA HIS A 69 4.12 5.78 2.62
C HIS A 69 3.84 5.25 1.21
N LEU A 70 2.97 4.25 1.07
CA LEU A 70 2.69 3.64 -0.22
C LEU A 70 1.99 4.62 -1.17
N ASP A 71 1.09 5.46 -0.64
CA ASP A 71 0.41 6.47 -1.44
C ASP A 71 1.39 7.51 -2.01
N ARG A 72 2.43 7.86 -1.24
CA ARG A 72 3.49 8.77 -1.70
C ARG A 72 4.48 8.10 -2.66
N MET A 73 4.88 6.85 -2.39
CA MET A 73 5.96 6.19 -3.12
C MET A 73 5.52 5.54 -4.43
N LEU A 74 4.27 5.09 -4.52
CA LEU A 74 3.79 4.40 -5.70
C LEU A 74 3.45 5.38 -6.83
N PRO A 75 3.98 5.17 -8.06
CA PRO A 75 3.60 5.97 -9.20
C PRO A 75 2.08 5.92 -9.44
N ALA A 76 1.47 7.09 -9.64
CA ALA A 76 0.04 7.27 -9.87
C ALA A 76 -0.59 6.19 -10.78
N LYS A 77 -0.04 6.03 -12.00
CA LYS A 77 -0.49 5.07 -13.02
C LYS A 77 -0.53 3.61 -12.58
N LEU A 78 0.19 3.24 -11.51
CA LEU A 78 0.27 1.87 -11.01
C LEU A 78 -0.65 1.62 -9.82
N LYS A 79 -1.12 2.66 -9.13
CA LYS A 79 -1.85 2.53 -7.85
C LYS A 79 -3.07 1.63 -7.96
N TYR A 80 -3.94 1.87 -8.94
CA TYR A 80 -5.16 1.09 -9.15
C TYR A 80 -4.85 -0.39 -9.45
N GLY A 81 -4.03 -0.65 -10.48
CA GLY A 81 -3.71 -2.01 -10.92
C GLY A 81 -3.01 -2.80 -9.82
N LEU A 82 -2.04 -2.17 -9.14
CA LEU A 82 -1.32 -2.79 -8.03
C LEU A 82 -2.27 -3.10 -6.87
N HIS A 83 -3.17 -2.19 -6.51
CA HIS A 83 -4.14 -2.42 -5.45
C HIS A 83 -4.98 -3.67 -5.75
N VAL A 84 -5.58 -3.76 -6.94
CA VAL A 84 -6.42 -4.90 -7.35
C VAL A 84 -5.61 -6.21 -7.31
N LEU A 85 -4.40 -6.22 -7.85
CA LEU A 85 -3.53 -7.40 -7.89
C LEU A 85 -3.12 -7.86 -6.48
N MET A 86 -2.76 -6.93 -5.59
CA MET A 86 -2.38 -7.26 -4.21
C MET A 86 -3.56 -7.80 -3.41
N ILE A 87 -4.76 -7.23 -3.56
CA ILE A 87 -5.98 -7.75 -2.94
C ILE A 87 -6.26 -9.17 -3.44
N GLN A 88 -6.26 -9.36 -4.76
CA GLN A 88 -6.53 -10.66 -5.38
C GLN A 88 -5.54 -11.73 -4.90
N HIS A 89 -4.25 -11.41 -4.92
CA HIS A 89 -3.20 -12.32 -4.45
C HIS A 89 -3.36 -12.61 -2.94
N GLY A 90 -3.53 -11.57 -2.12
CA GLY A 90 -3.63 -11.73 -0.67
C GLY A 90 -4.86 -12.50 -0.20
N ARG A 91 -5.92 -12.55 -1.01
CA ARG A 91 -7.14 -13.34 -0.77
C ARG A 91 -7.00 -14.80 -1.23
N THR A 92 -6.45 -15.01 -2.43
CA THR A 92 -6.42 -16.32 -3.10
C THR A 92 -5.19 -17.16 -2.73
N CYS A 93 -4.05 -16.53 -2.50
CA CYS A 93 -2.82 -17.24 -2.13
C CYS A 93 -2.90 -17.76 -0.69
N LYS A 94 -3.10 -19.07 -0.55
CA LYS A 94 -3.10 -19.76 0.76
C LYS A 94 -1.78 -19.59 1.51
N GLY A 95 -0.65 -19.60 0.78
CA GLY A 95 0.68 -19.38 1.35
C GLY A 95 0.85 -18.01 2.02
N CYS A 96 0.18 -16.96 1.53
CA CYS A 96 0.20 -15.63 2.15
C CYS A 96 -0.75 -15.49 3.35
N LYS A 97 -1.76 -16.36 3.49
CA LYS A 97 -2.80 -16.23 4.51
C LYS A 97 -2.34 -16.65 5.91
N LYS A 98 -1.41 -17.61 6.00
CA LYS A 98 -0.88 -18.14 7.27
C LYS A 98 0.63 -17.94 7.36
N SER A 99 1.09 -17.35 8.46
CA SER A 99 2.52 -17.36 8.82
C SER A 99 2.97 -18.81 9.01
N GLY A 100 4.16 -19.15 8.52
CA GLY A 100 4.69 -20.53 8.60
C GLY A 100 4.03 -21.57 7.70
N SER A 101 3.07 -21.19 6.85
CA SER A 101 2.52 -22.12 5.84
C SER A 101 3.61 -22.54 4.85
N SER A 102 3.73 -23.85 4.65
CA SER A 102 4.54 -24.50 3.61
C SER A 102 3.88 -24.47 2.22
N THR A 103 2.67 -23.91 2.11
CA THR A 103 1.99 -23.80 0.83
C THR A 103 2.75 -22.84 -0.09
N PRO A 104 2.98 -23.22 -1.37
CA PRO A 104 3.72 -22.41 -2.32
C PRO A 104 3.17 -20.98 -2.44
N CYS A 105 4.07 -20.02 -2.60
CA CYS A 105 3.73 -18.61 -2.78
C CYS A 105 4.86 -17.91 -3.52
N ILE A 106 4.59 -17.50 -4.76
CA ILE A 106 5.56 -16.84 -5.62
C ILE A 106 6.22 -15.60 -4.96
N LEU A 107 5.47 -14.83 -4.16
CA LEU A 107 6.04 -13.66 -3.47
C LEU A 107 6.97 -14.06 -2.33
N LYS A 108 6.69 -15.13 -1.59
CA LYS A 108 7.60 -15.63 -0.55
C LYS A 108 8.86 -16.21 -1.17
N ASP A 109 8.71 -16.92 -2.28
CA ASP A 109 9.82 -17.55 -2.97
C ASP A 109 10.72 -16.46 -3.59
N PHE A 110 10.13 -15.46 -4.24
CA PHE A 110 10.82 -14.24 -4.68
C PHE A 110 11.58 -13.53 -3.56
N VAL A 111 10.96 -13.34 -2.39
CA VAL A 111 11.65 -12.71 -1.23
C VAL A 111 12.81 -13.57 -0.74
N LYS A 112 12.68 -14.91 -0.70
CA LYS A 112 13.81 -15.78 -0.31
C LYS A 112 14.94 -15.74 -1.33
N GLU A 113 14.61 -15.79 -2.62
CA GLU A 113 15.57 -15.73 -3.72
C GLU A 113 16.34 -14.41 -3.72
N THR A 114 15.64 -13.27 -3.65
CA THR A 114 16.26 -11.95 -3.61
C THR A 114 17.14 -11.75 -2.37
N MET A 115 16.79 -12.36 -1.24
CA MET A 115 17.64 -12.37 -0.05
C MET A 115 18.86 -13.31 -0.17
N SER A 116 18.81 -14.31 -1.06
CA SER A 116 19.86 -15.33 -1.22
C SER A 116 20.82 -15.07 -2.40
N SER A 117 20.43 -14.28 -3.39
CA SER A 117 21.16 -14.15 -4.68
C SER A 117 21.46 -12.72 -5.15
N GLY A 118 21.01 -11.69 -4.43
CA GLY A 118 21.43 -10.30 -4.71
C GLY A 118 22.70 -9.92 -3.93
N PRO A 119 23.44 -8.85 -4.33
CA PRO A 119 24.33 -8.19 -3.38
C PRO A 119 23.46 -7.89 -2.16
N ALA A 120 23.93 -8.23 -0.95
CA ALA A 120 23.16 -8.05 0.26
C ALA A 120 22.63 -6.62 0.29
N LEU A 121 21.34 -6.44 -0.07
CA LEU A 121 20.66 -5.17 0.13
C LEU A 121 20.60 -5.04 1.64
N ASN A 122 21.60 -4.34 2.13
CA ASN A 122 21.86 -4.11 3.53
C ASN A 122 20.55 -3.57 4.12
N LYS A 123 20.10 -4.13 5.25
CA LYS A 123 18.91 -3.63 5.98
C LYS A 123 18.91 -2.11 6.13
N SER A 124 20.09 -1.48 6.20
CA SER A 124 20.28 -0.03 6.27
C SER A 124 20.03 0.71 4.95
N GLU A 125 20.16 0.09 3.79
CA GLU A 125 19.90 0.71 2.47
C GLU A 125 18.39 0.79 2.18
N TYR A 126 17.62 -0.22 2.61
CA TYR A 126 16.15 -0.13 2.67
C TYR A 126 15.68 0.90 3.72
N ARG A 127 16.36 0.95 4.88
CA ARG A 127 16.16 2.00 5.89
C ARG A 127 16.51 3.39 5.36
N TYR A 128 17.46 3.50 4.44
CA TYR A 128 17.92 4.74 3.83
C TYR A 128 16.89 5.34 2.87
N GLN A 129 16.20 4.51 2.09
CA GLN A 129 15.06 4.94 1.27
C GLN A 129 13.86 5.39 2.14
N PHE A 130 13.69 4.77 3.30
CA PHE A 130 12.73 5.20 4.33
C PHE A 130 13.13 6.47 5.08
N SER A 131 14.43 6.69 5.34
CA SER A 131 14.92 7.79 6.19
C SER A 131 15.11 9.12 5.46
N LYS A 132 15.19 9.10 4.12
CA LYS A 132 15.37 10.31 3.30
C LYS A 132 14.07 10.94 2.80
N THR A 133 12.94 10.27 2.97
CA THR A 133 11.65 10.78 2.52
C THR A 133 10.82 11.12 3.76
N PRO A 134 10.90 12.35 4.28
CA PRO A 134 10.03 12.76 5.38
C PRO A 134 8.57 12.57 4.93
N ILE A 135 7.78 11.92 5.78
CA ILE A 135 6.32 11.85 5.66
C ILE A 135 5.79 13.27 5.75
#